data_AF-A0A414IFT8-F1
#
_entry.id   AF-A0A414IFT8-F1
#
_cell.length_a   1.000
_cell.length_b   1.000
_cell.length_c   1.000
_cell.angle_alpha   90.00
_cell.angle_beta   90.00
_cell.angle_gamma   90.00
#
_symmetry.space_group_name_H-M   'P 1'
#
loop_
_entity.id
_entity.type
_entity.pdbx_description
1 polymer ?
#
loop_
_entity_poly.entity_id
_entity_poly.type
_entity_poly.pdbx_seq_one_letter_code
_entity_poly.pdbx_strand_id
1 'polypeptide(L)'
;MITVKVLLGKDTVSIYRETGDIPSVESTAESGGYVITRHFETEAEYKAYAMAVEDLDGHEDWQMLAPAVTPEAPFRKGEFVRLTDDAIKRIRESFGDGPADYRKEMILEVIAWCRYEGTWTIEVRDIREDDTQEFDAVFLRPLTARDLVAISAPRHPLSTAIYPIHIR
;
A
#
# COMPACT_ATOMS: atom_id res chain seq x y z
N MET A 1 -1.37 -6.96 5.36
CA MET A 1 -2.57 -6.77 6.22
C MET A 1 -3.72 -7.66 5.76
N ILE A 2 -4.27 -8.45 6.68
CA ILE A 2 -5.41 -9.35 6.49
C ILE A 2 -6.61 -8.76 7.23
N THR A 3 -7.74 -8.59 6.54
CA THR A 3 -9.00 -8.14 7.14
C THR A 3 -10.00 -9.28 7.18
N VAL A 4 -10.58 -9.53 8.35
CA VAL A 4 -11.60 -10.56 8.56
C VAL A 4 -12.87 -9.92 9.09
N LYS A 5 -14.01 -10.40 8.61
CA LYS A 5 -15.32 -10.04 9.14
C LYS A 5 -15.99 -11.28 9.72
N VAL A 6 -16.48 -11.16 10.95
CA VAL A 6 -17.24 -12.21 11.65
C VAL A 6 -18.67 -11.70 11.83
N LEU A 7 -19.63 -12.46 11.30
CA LEU A 7 -21.05 -12.23 11.46
C LEU A 7 -21.55 -13.03 12.66
N LEU A 8 -22.28 -12.37 13.56
CA LEU A 8 -22.88 -12.98 14.74
C LEU A 8 -24.39 -12.77 14.72
N GLY A 9 -25.16 -13.82 14.99
CA GLY A 9 -26.62 -13.80 15.05
C GLY A 9 -27.27 -14.46 13.82
N LYS A 10 -28.31 -15.26 14.06
CA LYS A 10 -29.01 -16.07 13.05
C LYS A 10 -29.48 -15.29 11.85
N ASP A 11 -30.15 -14.19 12.12
CA ASP A 11 -30.78 -13.36 11.10
C ASP A 11 -29.72 -12.62 10.27
N THR A 12 -28.67 -12.10 10.92
CA THR A 12 -27.52 -11.46 10.24
C THR A 12 -26.80 -12.43 9.31
N VAL A 13 -26.55 -13.66 9.77
CA VAL A 13 -25.96 -14.71 8.94
C VAL A 13 -26.89 -15.11 7.79
N SER A 14 -28.20 -15.18 8.04
CA SER A 14 -29.19 -15.57 7.04
C SER A 14 -29.31 -14.52 5.92
N ILE A 15 -29.36 -13.23 6.27
CA ILE A 15 -29.35 -12.12 5.30
C ILE A 15 -28.09 -12.19 4.43
N TYR A 16 -26.91 -12.40 5.02
CA TYR A 16 -25.68 -12.55 4.24
C TYR A 16 -25.73 -13.74 3.30
N ARG A 17 -26.25 -14.89 3.73
CA ARG A 17 -26.36 -16.09 2.88
C ARG A 17 -27.34 -15.91 1.73
N GLU A 18 -28.42 -15.17 1.93
CA GLU A 18 -29.43 -14.89 0.91
C GLU A 18 -28.96 -13.85 -0.11
N THR A 19 -28.29 -12.79 0.36
CA THR A 19 -27.93 -11.63 -0.47
C THR A 19 -26.51 -11.67 -1.00
N GLY A 20 -25.59 -12.32 -0.28
CA GLY A 20 -24.14 -12.23 -0.50
C GLY A 20 -23.52 -10.92 0.02
N ASP A 21 -24.33 -9.98 0.50
CA ASP A 21 -23.92 -8.66 0.95
C ASP A 21 -23.80 -8.59 2.48
N ILE A 22 -22.79 -7.85 2.96
CA ILE A 22 -22.61 -7.64 4.40
C ILE A 22 -23.77 -6.77 4.90
N PRO A 23 -24.57 -7.24 5.89
CA PRO A 23 -25.70 -6.47 6.41
C PRO A 23 -25.26 -5.11 6.94
N SER A 24 -26.10 -4.10 6.75
CA SER A 24 -25.84 -2.76 7.28
C SER A 24 -25.88 -2.75 8.80
N VAL A 25 -25.30 -1.72 9.42
CA VAL A 25 -25.31 -1.56 10.89
C VAL A 25 -26.75 -1.49 11.43
N GLU A 26 -27.64 -0.81 10.72
CA GLU A 26 -29.05 -0.67 11.09
C GLU A 26 -29.78 -2.03 11.04
N SER A 27 -29.63 -2.78 9.94
CA SER A 27 -30.24 -4.11 9.79
C SER A 27 -29.71 -5.13 10.79
N THR A 28 -28.40 -5.05 11.09
CA THR A 28 -27.74 -5.92 12.06
C THR A 28 -28.22 -5.64 13.50
N ALA A 29 -28.42 -4.37 13.84
CA ALA A 29 -28.91 -3.95 15.15
C ALA A 29 -30.38 -4.33 15.37
N GLU A 30 -31.24 -4.19 14.36
CA GLU A 30 -32.65 -4.60 14.40
C GLU A 30 -32.80 -6.11 14.61
N SER A 31 -31.89 -6.90 14.04
CA SER A 31 -31.88 -8.36 14.18
C SER A 31 -31.16 -8.87 15.45
N GLY A 32 -30.65 -7.96 16.30
CA GLY A 32 -29.88 -8.30 17.50
C GLY A 32 -28.52 -8.96 17.22
N GLY A 33 -28.02 -8.89 15.99
CA GLY A 33 -26.74 -9.45 15.57
C GLY A 33 -25.61 -8.43 15.62
N TYR A 34 -24.41 -8.84 15.23
CA TYR A 34 -23.21 -7.98 15.17
C TYR A 34 -22.29 -8.36 14.01
N VAL A 35 -21.62 -7.36 13.41
CA VAL A 35 -20.51 -7.57 12.47
C VAL A 35 -19.21 -7.08 13.11
N ILE A 36 -18.30 -8.02 13.41
CA ILE A 36 -16.97 -7.71 13.95
C ILE A 36 -15.98 -7.65 12.80
N THR A 37 -15.25 -6.53 12.66
CA THR A 37 -14.12 -6.43 11.72
C THR A 37 -12.81 -6.49 12.50
N ARG A 38 -11.91 -7.39 12.11
CA ARG A 38 -10.56 -7.54 12.68
C ARG A 38 -9.50 -7.39 11.59
N HIS A 39 -8.35 -6.85 12.00
CA HIS A 39 -7.18 -6.68 11.14
C HIS A 39 -6.01 -7.44 11.76
N PHE A 40 -5.25 -8.14 10.93
CA PHE A 40 -4.07 -8.88 11.32
C PHE A 40 -2.92 -8.51 10.39
N GLU A 41 -1.71 -8.40 10.92
CA GLU A 41 -0.54 -8.13 10.08
C GLU A 41 -0.07 -9.42 9.42
N THR A 42 -0.16 -10.54 10.14
CA THR A 42 0.37 -11.83 9.68
C THR A 42 -0.71 -12.91 9.51
N GLU A 43 -0.44 -13.88 8.64
CA GLU A 43 -1.28 -15.06 8.47
C GLU A 43 -1.32 -15.92 9.75
N ALA A 44 -0.23 -15.94 10.54
CA ALA A 44 -0.17 -16.69 11.78
C ALA A 44 -1.12 -16.12 12.86
N GLU A 45 -1.17 -14.79 13.01
CA GLU A 45 -2.11 -14.11 13.91
C GLU A 45 -3.56 -14.38 13.49
N TYR A 46 -3.85 -14.26 12.19
CA TYR A 46 -5.16 -14.60 11.65
C TYR A 46 -5.55 -16.05 11.96
N LYS A 47 -4.64 -17.02 11.72
CA LYS A 47 -4.90 -18.44 11.98
C LYS A 47 -5.16 -18.72 13.46
N ALA A 48 -4.39 -18.10 14.35
CA ALA A 48 -4.61 -18.22 15.79
C ALA A 48 -5.99 -17.68 16.20
N TYR A 49 -6.40 -16.54 15.64
CA TYR A 49 -7.74 -15.99 15.86
C TYR A 49 -8.84 -16.89 15.30
N ALA A 50 -8.69 -17.39 14.07
CA ALA A 50 -9.64 -18.27 13.41
C ALA A 50 -9.90 -19.54 14.25
N MET A 51 -8.83 -20.19 14.72
CA MET A 51 -8.92 -21.35 15.60
C MET A 51 -9.64 -21.02 16.91
N ALA A 52 -9.28 -19.90 17.55
CA ALA A 52 -9.93 -19.48 18.79
C ALA A 52 -11.42 -19.17 18.61
N VAL A 53 -11.83 -18.67 17.44
CA VAL A 53 -13.25 -18.43 17.12
C VAL A 53 -13.99 -19.74 16.83
N GLU A 54 -13.36 -20.68 16.13
CA GLU A 54 -13.92 -22.01 15.87
C GLU A 54 -14.12 -22.83 17.15
N ASP A 55 -13.24 -22.67 18.15
CA ASP A 55 -13.29 -23.36 19.44
C ASP A 55 -14.31 -22.74 20.44
N LEU A 56 -14.93 -21.60 20.13
CA LEU A 56 -15.92 -20.96 21.01
C LEU A 56 -17.27 -21.68 20.94
N ASP A 57 -17.55 -22.50 21.95
CA ASP A 57 -18.89 -23.05 22.20
C ASP A 57 -19.88 -21.93 22.62
N GLY A 58 -21.08 -21.92 22.03
CA GLY A 58 -22.19 -21.05 22.47
C GLY A 58 -22.72 -20.04 21.43
N HIS A 59 -22.20 -20.05 20.21
CA HIS A 59 -22.77 -19.30 19.10
C HIS A 59 -23.29 -20.30 18.06
N GLU A 60 -24.54 -20.74 18.13
CA GLU A 60 -25.10 -21.64 17.11
C GLU A 60 -25.32 -20.93 15.76
N ASP A 61 -25.15 -19.60 15.72
CA ASP A 61 -25.47 -18.76 14.57
C ASP A 61 -24.38 -17.70 14.28
N TRP A 62 -23.17 -18.14 13.89
CA TRP A 62 -22.13 -17.23 13.38
C TRP A 62 -21.57 -17.70 12.03
N GLN A 63 -20.92 -16.78 11.34
CA GLN A 63 -20.16 -17.08 10.13
C GLN A 63 -18.96 -16.14 10.00
N MET A 64 -17.76 -16.72 9.92
CA MET A 64 -16.55 -15.98 9.53
C MET A 64 -16.47 -15.94 8.00
N LEU A 65 -16.31 -14.74 7.45
CA LEU A 65 -16.16 -14.54 6.01
C LEU A 65 -14.71 -14.80 5.59
N ALA A 66 -14.52 -15.11 4.30
CA ALA A 66 -13.19 -15.29 3.74
C ALA A 66 -12.32 -14.04 4.00
N PRO A 67 -11.07 -14.21 4.44
CA PRO A 67 -10.18 -13.09 4.72
C PRO A 67 -9.89 -12.30 3.44
N ALA A 68 -10.00 -10.98 3.51
CA ALA A 68 -9.53 -10.08 2.48
C ALA A 68 -8.05 -9.77 2.74
N VAL A 69 -7.16 -10.24 1.87
CA VAL A 69 -5.73 -9.91 1.93
C VAL A 69 -5.51 -8.63 1.15
N THR A 70 -5.15 -7.56 1.86
CA THR A 70 -4.64 -6.35 1.21
C THR A 70 -3.14 -6.53 1.05
N PRO A 71 -2.59 -6.43 -0.18
CA PRO A 71 -1.14 -6.47 -0.37
C PRO A 71 -0.48 -5.44 0.55
N GLU A 72 0.72 -5.74 1.02
CA GLU A 72 1.49 -4.69 1.68
C GLU A 72 1.93 -3.64 0.66
N ALA A 73 2.11 -2.41 1.14
CA ALA A 73 2.74 -1.39 0.34
C ALA A 73 4.17 -1.85 0.00
N PRO A 74 4.64 -1.60 -1.25
CA PRO A 74 5.95 -2.04 -1.70
C PRO A 74 7.12 -1.34 -0.99
N PHE A 75 6.85 -0.22 -0.32
CA PHE A 75 7.82 0.55 0.46
C PHE A 75 7.21 0.99 1.79
N ARG A 76 8.07 1.22 2.78
CA ARG A 76 7.69 1.72 4.10
C ARG A 76 8.03 3.21 4.25
N LYS A 77 7.35 3.89 5.17
CA LYS A 77 7.62 5.30 5.47
C LYS A 77 9.04 5.46 6.00
N GLY A 78 9.76 6.45 5.48
CA GLY A 78 11.16 6.73 5.81
C GLY A 78 12.16 5.85 5.05
N GLU A 79 11.71 4.92 4.20
CA GLU A 79 12.62 4.22 3.29
C GLU A 79 13.10 5.15 2.19
N PHE A 80 14.35 4.96 1.77
CA PHE A 80 14.94 5.73 0.70
C PHE A 80 14.98 4.91 -0.60
N VAL A 81 14.47 5.51 -1.67
CA VAL A 81 14.28 4.89 -2.98
C VAL A 81 14.91 5.73 -4.09
N ARG A 82 15.02 5.11 -5.27
CA ARG A 82 15.42 5.74 -6.53
C ARG A 82 14.49 5.32 -7.65
N LEU A 83 14.53 6.07 -8.75
CA LEU A 83 13.88 5.64 -9.98
C LEU A 83 14.57 4.39 -10.56
N THR A 84 13.76 3.52 -11.17
CA THR A 84 14.24 2.37 -11.94
C THR A 84 14.93 2.82 -13.22
N ASP A 85 15.83 1.99 -13.76
CA ASP A 85 16.50 2.30 -15.04
C ASP A 85 15.47 2.45 -16.18
N ASP A 86 14.37 1.70 -16.14
CA ASP A 86 13.26 1.83 -17.09
C ASP A 86 12.54 3.18 -16.96
N ALA A 87 12.32 3.67 -15.73
CA ALA A 87 11.76 5.00 -15.50
C ALA A 87 12.68 6.09 -16.05
N ILE A 88 13.99 5.99 -15.77
CA ILE A 88 15.00 6.92 -16.30
C ILE A 88 15.06 6.88 -17.83
N LYS A 89 14.98 5.69 -18.43
CA LYS A 89 14.93 5.53 -19.87
C LYS A 89 13.71 6.23 -20.48
N ARG A 90 12.52 6.06 -19.89
CA ARG A 90 11.29 6.74 -20.34
C ARG A 90 11.41 8.26 -20.23
N ILE A 91 12.01 8.77 -19.16
CA ILE A 91 12.27 10.21 -19.02
C ILE A 91 13.19 10.67 -20.14
N ARG A 92 14.27 9.94 -20.42
CA ARG A 92 15.23 10.29 -21.47
C ARG A 92 14.56 10.35 -22.84
N GLU A 93 13.75 9.36 -23.16
CA GLU A 93 13.02 9.30 -24.43
C GLU A 93 11.99 10.43 -24.58
N SER A 94 11.37 10.85 -23.47
CA SER A 94 10.27 11.84 -23.50
C SER A 94 10.75 13.29 -23.31
N PHE A 95 11.80 13.51 -22.52
CA PHE A 95 12.25 14.82 -22.05
C PHE A 95 13.74 15.10 -22.30
N GLY A 96 14.49 14.13 -22.81
CA GLY A 96 15.91 14.26 -23.14
C GLY A 96 16.87 13.93 -21.99
N ASP A 97 18.16 14.04 -22.28
CA ASP A 97 19.23 13.61 -21.38
C ASP A 97 19.31 14.43 -20.08
N GLY A 98 19.15 15.75 -20.15
CA GLY A 98 19.26 16.64 -18.99
C GLY A 98 18.30 16.26 -17.85
N PRO A 99 16.97 16.19 -18.09
CA PRO A 99 16.02 15.75 -17.09
C PRO A 99 16.27 14.31 -16.62
N ALA A 100 16.67 13.40 -17.52
CA ALA A 100 16.92 12.01 -17.15
C ALA A 100 18.14 11.86 -16.23
N ASP A 101 19.24 12.55 -16.53
CA ASP A 101 20.46 12.53 -15.73
C ASP A 101 20.21 13.18 -14.36
N TYR A 102 19.46 14.28 -14.33
CA TYR A 102 19.01 14.90 -13.07
C TYR A 102 18.21 13.93 -12.19
N ARG A 103 17.15 13.33 -12.76
CA ARG A 103 16.25 12.41 -12.03
C ARG A 103 16.95 11.12 -11.61
N LYS A 104 17.97 10.67 -12.34
CA LYS A 104 18.79 9.50 -11.99
C LYS A 104 19.59 9.71 -10.70
N GLU A 105 20.00 10.95 -10.43
CA GLU A 105 20.80 11.30 -9.25
C GLU A 105 19.96 11.53 -7.99
N MET A 106 18.62 11.62 -8.12
CA MET A 106 17.71 11.83 -7.00
C MET A 106 17.75 10.71 -5.97
N ILE A 107 17.45 11.09 -4.73
CA ILE A 107 17.27 10.17 -3.61
C ILE A 107 16.00 10.62 -2.91
N LEU A 108 15.06 9.69 -2.85
CA LEU A 108 13.68 10.00 -2.56
C LEU A 108 13.32 9.29 -1.24
N GLU A 109 12.89 10.04 -0.23
CA GLU A 109 12.34 9.48 1.00
C GLU A 109 10.86 9.18 0.80
N VAL A 110 10.41 7.98 1.14
CA VAL A 110 8.99 7.60 1.11
C VAL A 110 8.27 8.25 2.29
N ILE A 111 7.28 9.12 2.02
CA ILE A 111 6.56 9.85 3.06
C ILE A 111 5.13 9.35 3.27
N ALA A 112 4.47 8.87 2.21
CA ALA A 112 3.15 8.26 2.25
C ALA A 112 2.92 7.36 1.02
N TRP A 113 1.80 6.63 1.03
CA TRP A 113 1.35 5.83 -0.11
C TRP A 113 -0.16 5.68 -0.09
N CYS A 114 -0.74 5.50 -1.27
CA CYS A 114 -2.13 5.11 -1.42
C CYS A 114 -2.26 4.00 -2.48
N ARG A 115 -3.35 3.22 -2.38
CA ARG A 115 -3.69 2.21 -3.37
C ARG A 115 -4.98 2.63 -4.06
N TYR A 116 -4.93 2.80 -5.37
CA TYR A 116 -6.08 3.15 -6.20
C TYR A 116 -6.19 2.15 -7.35
N GLU A 117 -7.37 1.54 -7.53
CA GLU A 117 -7.65 0.55 -8.59
C GLU A 117 -6.62 -0.60 -8.72
N GLY A 118 -5.95 -0.94 -7.62
CA GLY A 118 -4.95 -2.02 -7.58
C GLY A 118 -3.50 -1.56 -7.82
N THR A 119 -3.28 -0.30 -8.19
CA THR A 119 -1.96 0.31 -8.33
C THR A 119 -1.55 1.04 -7.06
N TRP A 120 -0.27 0.92 -6.69
CA TRP A 120 0.32 1.67 -5.58
C TRP A 120 0.92 2.98 -6.11
N THR A 121 0.44 4.10 -5.59
CA THR A 121 1.04 5.41 -5.79
C THR A 121 1.80 5.77 -4.52
N ILE A 122 3.06 6.14 -4.68
CA ILE A 122 4.00 6.43 -3.60
C ILE A 122 4.31 7.91 -3.62
N GLU A 123 4.06 8.57 -2.50
CA GLU A 123 4.44 9.95 -2.26
C GLU A 123 5.86 9.95 -1.70
N VAL A 124 6.76 10.67 -2.36
CA VAL A 124 8.17 10.74 -2.03
C VAL A 124 8.67 12.16 -1.97
N ARG A 125 9.75 12.38 -1.23
CA ARG A 125 10.39 13.69 -1.07
C ARG A 125 11.84 13.63 -1.50
N ASP A 126 12.31 14.55 -2.36
CA ASP A 126 13.75 14.66 -2.63
C ASP A 126 14.42 15.18 -1.35
N ILE A 127 15.36 14.39 -0.82
CA ILE A 127 16.09 14.76 0.39
C ILE A 127 16.97 16.00 0.23
N ARG A 128 17.26 16.42 -1.01
CA ARG A 128 18.12 17.57 -1.32
C ARG A 128 17.33 18.84 -1.59
N GLU A 129 16.12 18.71 -2.12
CA GLU A 129 15.30 19.83 -2.58
C GLU A 129 14.03 20.02 -1.75
N ASP A 130 13.71 19.05 -0.86
CA ASP A 130 12.56 19.04 0.06
C ASP A 130 11.21 19.15 -0.66
N ASP A 131 11.17 18.89 -1.97
CA ASP A 131 9.97 18.88 -2.79
C ASP A 131 9.33 17.49 -2.81
N THR A 132 7.99 17.49 -2.75
CA THR A 132 7.19 16.26 -2.77
C THR A 132 6.75 15.92 -4.19
N GLN A 133 6.84 14.65 -4.55
CA GLN A 133 6.44 14.11 -5.84
C GLN A 133 5.72 12.76 -5.67
N GLU A 134 4.89 12.39 -6.63
CA GLU A 134 4.17 11.12 -6.65
C GLU A 134 4.65 10.24 -7.80
N PHE A 135 4.87 8.96 -7.54
CA PHE A 135 5.21 7.97 -8.56
C PHE A 135 4.42 6.68 -8.36
N ASP A 136 4.09 6.00 -9.46
CA ASP A 136 3.70 4.60 -9.37
C ASP A 136 4.87 3.77 -8.81
N ALA A 137 4.55 2.84 -7.92
CA ALA A 137 5.55 2.04 -7.23
C ALA A 137 6.48 1.27 -8.19
N VAL A 138 6.01 0.92 -9.39
CA VAL A 138 6.79 0.21 -10.42
C VAL A 138 7.96 1.05 -10.95
N PHE A 139 7.92 2.37 -10.79
CA PHE A 139 9.00 3.28 -11.18
C PHE A 139 10.04 3.47 -10.09
N LEU A 140 9.80 2.93 -8.89
CA LEU A 140 10.71 3.06 -7.76
C LEU A 140 11.41 1.74 -7.49
N ARG A 141 12.63 1.83 -6.97
CA ARG A 141 13.39 0.71 -6.43
C ARG A 141 14.08 1.11 -5.12
N PRO A 142 14.34 0.16 -4.22
CA PRO A 142 15.16 0.42 -3.05
C PRO A 142 16.56 0.94 -3.44
N LEU A 143 17.16 1.75 -2.58
CA LEU A 143 18.57 2.07 -2.68
C LEU A 143 19.42 0.80 -2.54
N THR A 144 20.48 0.73 -3.35
CA THR A 144 21.52 -0.30 -3.24
C THR A 144 22.75 0.26 -2.55
N ALA A 145 23.66 -0.60 -2.08
CA ALA A 145 24.93 -0.17 -1.52
C ALA A 145 25.77 0.68 -2.50
N ARG A 146 25.64 0.45 -3.82
CA ARG A 146 26.31 1.26 -4.85
C ARG A 146 25.75 2.67 -4.92
N ASP A 147 24.45 2.81 -4.75
CA ASP A 147 23.79 4.11 -4.75
C ASP A 147 24.27 4.99 -3.60
N LEU A 148 24.48 4.39 -2.42
CA LEU A 148 24.99 5.07 -1.22
C LEU A 148 26.39 5.68 -1.42
N VAL A 149 27.27 4.98 -2.16
CA VAL A 149 28.63 5.47 -2.49
C VAL A 149 28.57 6.67 -3.46
N ALA A 150 27.56 6.72 -4.33
CA ALA A 150 27.38 7.83 -5.26
C ALA A 150 26.82 9.11 -4.61
N ILE A 151 26.26 9.02 -3.39
CA ILE A 151 25.69 10.17 -2.67
C ILE A 151 26.78 11.18 -2.28
N SER A 152 27.99 10.72 -1.98
CA SER A 152 29.12 11.57 -1.60
C SER A 152 29.73 12.35 -2.78
N ALA A 153 29.33 12.06 -4.02
CA ALA A 153 29.78 12.81 -5.19
C ALA A 153 28.89 14.05 -5.42
N PRO A 154 29.46 15.23 -5.70
CA PRO A 154 28.68 16.39 -6.10
C PRO A 154 27.91 16.13 -7.40
N ARG A 155 26.64 16.59 -7.50
CA ARG A 155 25.86 16.51 -8.75
C ARG A 155 26.56 17.27 -9.87
N HIS A 156 26.34 16.84 -11.11
CA HIS A 156 26.79 17.59 -12.27
C HIS A 156 26.16 19.01 -12.26
N PRO A 157 26.90 20.10 -12.54
CA PRO A 157 26.38 21.48 -12.43
C PRO A 157 25.19 21.82 -13.36
N LEU A 158 24.84 20.93 -14.30
CA LEU A 158 23.67 21.06 -15.19
C LEU A 158 22.40 20.44 -14.57
N SER A 159 22.53 19.75 -13.43
CA SER A 159 21.49 19.05 -12.66
C SER A 159 20.72 20.01 -11.74
N THR A 160 20.65 21.30 -12.07
CA THR A 160 20.04 22.37 -11.24
C THR A 160 18.76 22.94 -11.85
N ALA A 161 18.35 22.44 -13.02
CA ALA A 161 17.11 22.84 -13.65
C ALA A 161 15.95 22.05 -13.04
N ILE A 162 15.04 22.75 -12.36
CA ILE A 162 13.81 22.16 -11.82
C ILE A 162 12.93 21.76 -13.00
N TYR A 163 12.82 20.47 -13.26
CA TYR A 163 11.89 19.93 -14.25
C TYR A 163 10.70 19.30 -13.52
N PRO A 164 9.54 19.98 -13.43
CA PRO A 164 8.33 19.34 -12.94
C PRO A 164 7.82 18.34 -13.98
N ILE A 165 8.26 17.09 -13.89
CA ILE A 165 7.80 16.00 -14.75
C ILE A 165 6.96 15.05 -13.92
N HIS A 166 5.67 14.99 -14.24
CA HIS A 166 4.74 14.02 -13.69
C HIS A 166 4.78 12.78 -14.58
N ILE A 167 5.34 11.69 -14.06
CA ILE A 167 5.34 10.39 -14.73
C ILE A 167 4.20 9.60 -14.08
N ARG A 168 3.08 9.53 -14.79
CA ARG A 168 2.01 8.56 -14.51
C ARG A 168 2.26 7.33 -15.35
#